data_AF-A0A934ZJJ8-F1
#
_entry.id   AF-A0A934ZJJ8-F1
#
_cell.length_a   1.000
_cell.length_b   1.000
_cell.length_c   1.000
_cell.angle_alpha   90.00
_cell.angle_beta   90.00
_cell.angle_gamma   90.00
#
_symmetry.space_group_name_H-M   'P 1'
#
loop_
_entity.id
_entity.type
_entity.pdbx_description
1 polymer ?
#
loop_
_entity_poly.entity_id
_entity_poly.type
_entity_poly.pdbx_seq_one_letter_code
_entity_poly.pdbx_strand_id
1 'polypeptide(L)'
;MSDPWQISRDVHDPQAIPYFNWDAPVTNEAVRRALLEGTEDDRLYWIARILREAQYADVWQFVALRRDVLPRWELLRPRLGRRRAFWEFLLDRWRSDGLLS
;
A
#
# COMPACT_ATOMS: atom_id res chain seq x y z
N MET A 1 -6.65 -17.01 -25.32
CA MET A 1 -7.26 -16.42 -24.12
C MET A 1 -6.12 -15.93 -23.25
N SER A 2 -6.06 -14.63 -22.97
CA SER A 2 -5.04 -14.08 -22.06
C SER A 2 -5.30 -14.61 -20.65
N ASP A 3 -4.24 -15.01 -19.95
CA ASP A 3 -4.33 -15.39 -18.54
C ASP A 3 -4.80 -14.16 -17.73
N PRO A 4 -5.97 -14.22 -17.06
CA PRO A 4 -6.43 -13.10 -16.25
C PRO A 4 -5.54 -12.87 -15.02
N TRP A 5 -4.63 -13.79 -14.70
CA TRP A 5 -3.77 -13.79 -13.52
C TRP A 5 -2.29 -13.53 -13.84
N GLN A 6 -2.00 -12.48 -14.64
CA GLN A 6 -0.64 -12.03 -14.89
C GLN A 6 0.01 -11.41 -13.63
N ILE A 7 0.28 -12.25 -12.63
CA ILE A 7 0.94 -11.86 -11.38
C ILE A 7 2.41 -11.55 -11.66
N SER A 8 2.86 -10.35 -11.28
CA SER A 8 4.22 -9.89 -11.52
C SER A 8 4.83 -9.21 -10.29
N ARG A 9 6.16 -9.22 -10.24
CA ARG A 9 6.94 -8.37 -9.33
C ARG A 9 7.20 -6.97 -9.92
N ASP A 10 6.93 -6.78 -11.20
CA ASP A 10 7.00 -5.46 -11.82
C ASP A 10 5.78 -4.64 -11.40
N VAL A 11 5.98 -3.72 -10.45
CA VAL A 11 4.95 -2.80 -9.94
C VAL A 11 4.73 -1.58 -10.86
N HIS A 12 5.48 -1.48 -11.96
CA HIS A 12 5.38 -0.42 -12.95
C HIS A 12 4.61 -0.85 -14.20
N ASP A 13 4.51 -2.15 -14.49
CA ASP A 13 3.63 -2.66 -15.55
C ASP A 13 2.15 -2.41 -15.16
N PRO A 14 1.41 -1.51 -15.84
CA PRO A 14 0.05 -1.17 -15.46
C PRO A 14 -0.94 -2.33 -15.56
N GLN A 15 -0.69 -3.29 -16.45
CA GLN A 15 -1.60 -4.42 -16.71
C GLN A 15 -1.28 -5.65 -15.85
N ALA A 16 -0.10 -5.70 -15.25
CA ALA A 16 0.23 -6.76 -14.32
C ALA A 16 -0.56 -6.66 -13.01
N ILE A 17 -0.89 -7.83 -12.45
CA ILE A 17 -1.38 -7.94 -11.08
C ILE A 17 -0.16 -7.91 -10.16
N PRO A 18 -0.04 -6.96 -9.22
CA PRO A 18 1.08 -6.96 -8.30
C PRO A 18 1.06 -8.24 -7.46
N TYR A 19 2.24 -8.79 -7.18
CA TYR A 19 2.41 -10.01 -6.38
C TYR A 19 1.68 -10.01 -5.02
N PHE A 20 1.37 -8.84 -4.47
CA PHE A 20 0.62 -8.69 -3.21
C PHE A 20 -0.91 -8.79 -3.37
N ASN A 21 -1.41 -8.93 -4.60
CA ASN A 21 -2.81 -9.15 -4.98
C ASN A 21 -3.04 -10.60 -5.49
N TRP A 22 -2.31 -11.58 -4.97
CA TRP A 22 -2.40 -12.98 -5.41
C TRP A 22 -3.80 -13.63 -5.24
N ASP A 23 -4.67 -13.04 -4.43
CA ASP A 23 -6.04 -13.48 -4.11
C ASP A 23 -7.12 -12.77 -4.95
N ALA A 24 -6.79 -11.71 -5.70
CA ALA A 24 -7.74 -10.92 -6.46
C ALA A 24 -7.10 -10.34 -7.74
N PRO A 25 -7.74 -10.45 -8.92
CA PRO A 25 -7.14 -10.05 -10.19
C PRO A 25 -7.22 -8.54 -10.42
N VAL A 26 -6.65 -7.75 -9.50
CA VAL A 26 -6.64 -6.28 -9.56
C VAL A 26 -5.25 -5.81 -9.96
N THR A 27 -5.17 -5.15 -11.11
CA THR A 27 -3.91 -4.70 -11.72
C THR A 27 -3.28 -3.51 -10.99
N ASN A 28 -2.00 -3.24 -11.26
CA ASN A 28 -1.29 -2.05 -10.78
C ASN A 28 -2.04 -0.75 -11.12
N GLU A 29 -2.55 -0.62 -12.35
CA GLU A 29 -3.35 0.53 -12.77
C GLU A 29 -4.64 0.67 -11.95
N ALA A 30 -5.37 -0.43 -11.73
CA ALA A 30 -6.61 -0.41 -10.97
C ALA A 30 -6.37 -0.03 -9.50
N VAL A 31 -5.29 -0.51 -8.87
CA VAL A 31 -4.88 -0.09 -7.52
C VAL A 31 -4.58 1.41 -7.49
N ARG A 32 -3.79 1.91 -8.45
CA ARG A 32 -3.44 3.34 -8.54
C ARG A 32 -4.68 4.21 -8.74
N ARG A 33 -5.61 3.78 -9.59
CA ARG A 33 -6.88 4.48 -9.82
C ARG A 33 -7.73 4.51 -8.56
N ALA A 34 -7.82 3.41 -7.82
CA ALA A 34 -8.56 3.38 -6.56
C ALA A 34 -7.94 4.30 -5.49
N LEU A 35 -6.61 4.43 -5.45
CA LEU A 35 -5.92 5.37 -4.57
C LEU A 35 -6.18 6.84 -4.97
N LEU A 36 -6.21 7.13 -6.27
CA LEU A 36 -6.37 8.49 -6.79
C LEU A 36 -7.83 8.96 -6.74
N GLU A 37 -8.73 8.16 -7.29
CA GLU A 37 -10.11 8.53 -7.63
C GLU A 37 -11.16 7.85 -6.72
N GLY A 38 -10.76 6.85 -5.95
CA GLY A 38 -11.65 6.10 -5.07
C GLY A 38 -12.13 6.91 -3.86
N THR A 39 -13.12 6.34 -3.17
CA THR A 39 -13.62 6.87 -1.89
C THR A 39 -12.53 6.79 -0.81
N GLU A 40 -12.74 7.47 0.33
CA GLU A 40 -11.82 7.32 1.47
C GLU A 40 -11.75 5.87 1.98
N ASP A 41 -12.83 5.10 1.88
CA ASP A 41 -12.81 3.68 2.23
C ASP A 41 -11.99 2.84 1.26
N ASP A 42 -12.08 3.11 -0.05
CA ASP A 42 -11.23 2.48 -1.06
C ASP A 42 -9.75 2.77 -0.80
N ARG A 43 -9.43 4.04 -0.52
CA ARG A 43 -8.06 4.47 -0.18
C ARG A 43 -7.56 3.76 1.08
N LEU A 44 -8.35 3.73 2.15
CA LEU A 44 -7.97 3.05 3.40
C LEU A 44 -7.78 1.55 3.19
N TYR A 45 -8.63 0.91 2.39
CA TYR A 45 -8.49 -0.50 2.03
C TYR A 45 -7.16 -0.75 1.31
N TRP A 46 -6.87 -0.01 0.24
CA TRP A 46 -5.68 -0.21 -0.57
C TRP A 46 -4.39 0.16 0.16
N ILE A 47 -4.36 1.29 0.88
CA ILE A 47 -3.20 1.68 1.68
C ILE A 47 -2.91 0.60 2.74
N ALA A 48 -3.92 0.15 3.48
CA ALA A 48 -3.71 -0.89 4.49
C ALA A 48 -3.19 -2.20 3.87
N ARG A 49 -3.74 -2.60 2.72
CA ARG A 49 -3.29 -3.79 1.99
C ARG A 49 -1.83 -3.67 1.54
N ILE A 50 -1.45 -2.56 0.91
CA ILE A 50 -0.07 -2.30 0.47
C ILE A 50 0.89 -2.34 1.66
N LEU A 51 0.56 -1.68 2.77
CA LEU A 51 1.38 -1.69 3.99
C LEU A 51 1.50 -3.09 4.62
N ARG A 52 0.51 -3.98 4.43
CA ARG A 52 0.59 -5.36 4.95
C ARG A 52 1.44 -6.28 4.08
N GLU A 53 1.20 -6.22 2.77
CA GLU A 53 1.56 -7.31 1.86
C GLU A 53 2.73 -6.97 0.94
N ALA A 54 2.93 -5.68 0.60
CA ALA A 54 4.03 -5.28 -0.27
C ALA A 54 5.38 -5.33 0.48
N GLN A 55 6.44 -5.59 -0.27
CA GLN A 55 7.80 -5.34 0.19
C GLN A 55 7.97 -3.85 0.49
N TYR A 56 8.74 -3.54 1.53
CA TYR A 56 8.91 -2.17 2.02
C TYR A 56 9.34 -1.18 0.91
N ALA A 57 10.24 -1.61 0.01
CA ALA A 57 10.69 -0.76 -1.10
C ALA A 57 9.58 -0.42 -2.10
N ASP A 58 8.62 -1.33 -2.30
CA ASP A 58 7.53 -1.18 -3.26
C ASP A 58 6.37 -0.36 -2.71
N VAL A 59 6.20 -0.29 -1.39
CA VAL A 59 5.15 0.51 -0.73
C VAL A 59 5.12 1.94 -1.29
N TRP A 60 6.29 2.54 -1.39
CA TRP A 60 6.45 3.93 -1.82
C TRP A 60 6.22 4.15 -3.31
N GLN A 61 6.11 3.08 -4.09
CA GLN A 61 5.71 3.15 -5.50
C GLN A 61 4.20 3.40 -5.67
N PHE A 62 3.40 3.17 -4.63
CA PHE A 62 1.94 3.37 -4.66
C PHE A 62 1.48 4.52 -3.77
N VAL A 63 2.09 4.70 -2.60
CA VAL A 63 1.64 5.66 -1.58
C VAL A 63 2.78 6.57 -1.14
N ALA A 64 2.44 7.79 -0.75
CA ALA A 64 3.36 8.75 -0.15
C ALA A 64 3.12 8.84 1.36
N LEU A 65 4.20 8.71 2.15
CA LEU A 65 4.14 8.72 3.61
C LEU A 65 3.36 9.91 4.19
N ARG A 66 3.70 11.14 3.76
CA ARG A 66 3.10 12.37 4.31
C ARG A 66 1.68 12.65 3.82
N ARG A 67 1.37 12.27 2.58
CA ARG A 67 0.07 12.56 1.95
C ARG A 67 -0.97 11.49 2.25
N ASP A 68 -0.56 10.22 2.25
CA ASP A 68 -1.49 9.10 2.23
C ASP A 68 -1.52 8.37 3.57
N VAL A 69 -0.34 8.07 4.13
CA VAL A 69 -0.21 7.20 5.32
C VAL A 69 -0.42 7.97 6.62
N LEU A 70 0.38 9.01 6.88
CA LEU A 70 0.35 9.73 8.17
C LEU A 70 -1.02 10.34 8.50
N PRO A 71 -1.72 11.01 7.57
CA PRO A 71 -3.04 11.60 7.88
C PRO A 71 -4.10 10.54 8.21
N ARG A 72 -3.88 9.29 7.79
CA ARG A 72 -4.82 8.17 7.97
C ARG A 72 -4.33 7.17 9.00
N TRP A 73 -3.21 7.45 9.69
CA TRP A 73 -2.52 6.46 10.51
C TRP A 73 -3.41 5.82 11.56
N GLU A 74 -4.24 6.62 12.24
CA GLU A 74 -5.19 6.14 13.25
C GLU A 74 -6.21 5.13 12.71
N LEU A 75 -6.63 5.30 11.45
CA LEU A 75 -7.56 4.40 10.77
C LEU A 75 -6.85 3.18 10.14
N LEU A 76 -5.57 3.35 9.75
CA LEU A 76 -4.76 2.31 9.14
C LEU A 76 -4.22 1.31 10.16
N ARG A 77 -3.64 1.80 11.26
CA ARG A 77 -3.04 1.01 12.35
C ARG A 77 -3.83 -0.25 12.73
N PRO A 78 -5.14 -0.19 13.03
CA PRO A 78 -5.90 -1.39 13.41
C PRO A 78 -6.06 -2.39 12.25
N ARG A 79 -5.94 -1.95 10.99
CA ARG A 79 -6.07 -2.78 9.78
C ARG A 79 -4.76 -3.48 9.38
N LEU A 80 -3.63 -3.22 10.05
CA LEU A 80 -2.32 -3.74 9.62
C LEU A 80 -1.98 -5.14 10.17
N GLY A 81 -2.76 -5.66 11.12
CA GLY A 81 -2.53 -6.98 11.71
C GLY A 81 -1.08 -7.16 12.17
N ARG A 82 -0.42 -8.22 11.69
CA ARG A 82 0.97 -8.58 12.07
C ARG A 82 2.02 -7.53 11.65
N ARG A 83 1.74 -6.69 10.65
CA ARG A 83 2.65 -5.63 10.19
C ARG A 83 2.55 -4.35 11.01
N ARG A 84 1.56 -4.23 11.89
CA ARG A 84 1.35 -3.03 12.73
C ARG A 84 2.62 -2.63 13.49
N ALA A 85 3.20 -3.56 14.24
CA ALA A 85 4.37 -3.28 15.08
C ALA A 85 5.59 -2.82 14.27
N PHE A 86 5.79 -3.37 13.07
CA PHE A 86 6.87 -2.94 12.16
C PHE A 86 6.69 -1.47 11.74
N TRP A 87 5.46 -1.09 11.35
CA TRP A 87 5.18 0.28 10.94
C TRP A 87 5.19 1.26 12.11
N GLU A 88 4.64 0.89 13.28
CA GLU A 88 4.74 1.70 14.50
C GLU A 88 6.21 1.99 14.84
N PHE A 89 7.05 0.95 14.86
CA PHE A 89 8.49 1.09 15.11
C PHE A 89 9.17 2.05 14.10
N LEU A 90 8.90 1.90 12.80
CA LEU A 90 9.51 2.77 11.79
C LEU A 90 9.07 4.24 11.92
N LEU A 91 7.77 4.46 12.08
CA LEU A 91 7.23 5.82 12.21
C LEU A 91 7.74 6.50 13.47
N ASP A 92 7.82 5.78 14.59
CA ASP A 92 8.35 6.31 15.83
C ASP A 92 9.86 6.61 15.72
N ARG A 93 10.63 5.71 15.09
CA ARG A 93 12.06 5.95 14.85
C ARG A 93 12.28 7.20 13.99
N TRP A 94 11.50 7.38 12.93
CA TRP A 94 11.60 8.56 12.06
C TRP A 94 11.21 9.85 12.77
N ARG A 95 10.23 9.82 13.69
CA ARG A 95 9.93 10.97 14.55
C ARG A 95 11.10 11.29 15.47
N SER A 96 11.68 10.29 16.13
CA SER A 96 12.85 10.48 17.00
C SER A 96 14.07 11.01 16.26
N ASP A 97 14.24 10.63 14.99
CA ASP A 97 15.31 11.14 14.12
C ASP A 97 15.01 12.51 13.49
N GLY A 98 13.84 13.12 13.77
CA GLY A 98 13.45 14.41 13.19
C GLY A 98 13.10 14.36 11.70
N LEU A 99 12.90 13.16 11.13
CA LEU A 99 12.50 12.96 9.73
C LEU A 99 10.99 13.17 9.53
N LEU A 100 10.21 13.04 10.61
CA LEU A 100 8.80 13.37 10.69
C LEU A 100 8.60 14.51 11.70
N SER A 101 7.83 15.50 11.28
CA SER A 101 7.48 16.71 12.02
C SER A 101 5.99 16.72 12.31
#